data_AF-H1LY82-F1
#
_entry.id   AF-H1LY82-F1
#
_cell.length_a   1.000
_cell.length_b   1.000
_cell.length_c   1.000
_cell.angle_alpha   90.00
_cell.angle_beta   90.00
_cell.angle_gamma   90.00
#
_symmetry.space_group_name_H-M   'P 1'
#
loop_
_entity.id
_entity.type
_entity.pdbx_description
1 polymer ?
#
loop_
_entity_poly.entity_id
_entity_poly.type
_entity_poly.pdbx_seq_one_letter_code
_entity_poly.pdbx_strand_id
1 'polypeptide(L)'
;MLAPFAPHIGEELWEALGESGSVFHAQWPTFDESHKEVDTIEVPVQINGKTKLVIELDANVSKEDAIEAGKKALTEAGKLEGTIRKEIYVPKKIINIVVG
;
A
#
# COMPACT_ATOMS: atom_id res chain seq x y z
N MET A 1 -19.68 5.84 2.73
CA MET A 1 -20.95 6.30 3.34
C MET A 1 -21.51 7.47 2.55
N LEU A 2 -22.78 7.39 2.12
CA LEU A 2 -23.40 8.36 1.22
C LEU A 2 -24.61 9.11 1.84
N ALA A 3 -25.32 8.49 2.79
CA ALA A 3 -26.57 9.01 3.36
C ALA A 3 -26.50 10.44 3.96
N PRO A 4 -25.44 10.86 4.68
CA PRO A 4 -25.36 12.23 5.18
C PRO A 4 -25.20 13.30 4.09
N PHE A 5 -24.76 12.90 2.88
CA PHE A 5 -24.52 13.80 1.74
C PHE A 5 -25.64 13.75 0.71
N ALA A 6 -26.26 12.59 0.51
CA ALA A 6 -27.37 12.38 -0.42
C ALA A 6 -28.44 11.49 0.24
N PRO A 7 -29.38 12.09 1.01
CA PRO A 7 -30.34 11.33 1.82
C PRO A 7 -31.21 10.39 0.99
N HIS A 8 -31.79 10.90 -0.10
CA HIS A 8 -32.70 10.12 -0.96
C HIS A 8 -31.99 8.94 -1.64
N ILE A 9 -30.79 9.17 -2.18
CA ILE A 9 -29.99 8.11 -2.83
C ILE A 9 -29.49 7.10 -1.78
N GLY A 10 -29.15 7.57 -0.58
CA GLY A 10 -28.78 6.70 0.52
C GLY A 10 -29.90 5.73 0.92
N GLU A 11 -31.14 6.21 0.99
CA GLU A 11 -32.31 5.38 1.31
C GLU A 11 -32.65 4.38 0.20
N GLU A 12 -32.69 4.82 -1.06
CA GLU A 12 -32.95 3.91 -2.19
C GLU A 12 -31.91 2.78 -2.30
N LEU A 13 -30.64 3.11 -2.07
CA LEU A 13 -29.57 2.10 -2.05
C LEU A 13 -29.68 1.17 -0.83
N TRP A 14 -30.12 1.68 0.32
CA TRP A 14 -30.31 0.90 1.54
C TRP A 14 -31.46 -0.11 1.38
N GLU A 15 -32.60 0.32 0.84
CA GLU A 15 -33.70 -0.57 0.49
C GLU A 15 -33.29 -1.59 -0.58
N ALA A 16 -32.53 -1.17 -1.60
CA ALA A 16 -32.06 -2.06 -2.66
C ALA A 16 -31.07 -3.13 -2.17
N LEU A 17 -30.33 -2.86 -1.08
CA LEU A 17 -29.47 -3.84 -0.40
C LEU A 17 -30.27 -4.84 0.44
N GLY A 18 -31.59 -4.68 0.55
CA GLY A 18 -32.48 -5.58 1.30
C GLY A 18 -32.50 -5.28 2.80
N GLU A 19 -31.95 -4.14 3.21
CA GLU A 19 -31.98 -3.71 4.60
C GLU A 19 -33.36 -3.15 4.98
N SER A 20 -33.70 -3.22 6.27
CA SER A 20 -35.01 -2.76 6.78
C SER A 20 -34.87 -1.54 7.67
N GLY A 21 -35.83 -0.60 7.55
CA GLY A 21 -35.77 0.69 8.22
C GLY A 21 -34.97 1.73 7.44
N SER A 22 -34.77 2.90 8.04
CA SER A 22 -34.06 4.02 7.40
C SER A 22 -32.56 3.92 7.62
N VAL A 23 -31.77 4.23 6.59
CA VAL A 23 -30.31 4.32 6.67
C VAL A 23 -29.83 5.36 7.71
N PHE A 24 -30.69 6.32 8.08
CA PHE A 24 -30.40 7.31 9.14
C PHE A 24 -30.50 6.75 10.56
N HIS A 25 -31.19 5.62 10.74
CA HIS A 25 -31.28 4.92 12.02
C HIS A 25 -30.27 3.78 12.14
N ALA A 26 -29.58 3.44 11.04
CA ALA A 26 -28.50 2.47 11.06
C ALA A 26 -27.32 2.99 11.91
N GLN A 27 -26.68 2.08 12.65
CA GLN A 27 -25.47 2.44 13.39
C GLN A 27 -24.36 2.84 12.43
N TRP A 28 -23.58 3.85 12.84
CA TRP A 28 -22.40 4.25 12.07
C TRP A 28 -21.42 3.08 11.96
N PRO A 29 -20.86 2.78 10.77
CA PRO A 29 -19.91 1.71 10.60
C PRO A 29 -18.74 1.87 11.57
N THR A 30 -18.49 0.84 12.37
CA THR A 30 -17.33 0.81 13.25
C THR A 30 -16.09 0.43 12.46
N PHE A 31 -14.96 1.06 12.79
CA PHE A 31 -13.68 0.71 12.20
C PHE A 31 -13.28 -0.70 12.63
N ASP A 32 -13.17 -1.62 11.68
CA ASP A 32 -12.68 -2.97 11.93
C ASP A 32 -11.17 -3.02 11.69
N GLU A 33 -10.39 -3.26 12.75
CA GLU A 33 -8.93 -3.32 12.66
C GLU A 33 -8.42 -4.48 11.80
N SER A 34 -9.23 -5.51 11.55
CA SER A 34 -8.87 -6.64 10.69
C SER A 34 -8.74 -6.25 9.21
N HIS A 35 -9.39 -5.18 8.77
CA HIS A 35 -9.34 -4.69 7.40
C HIS A 35 -8.21 -3.65 7.18
N LYS A 36 -7.40 -3.41 8.21
CA LYS A 36 -6.31 -2.43 8.23
C LYS A 36 -5.01 -3.02 7.69
N GLU A 37 -4.89 -4.34 7.72
CA GLU A 37 -3.74 -5.06 7.19
C GLU A 37 -3.82 -5.05 5.67
N VAL A 38 -3.07 -4.14 5.06
CA VAL A 38 -2.77 -4.26 3.64
C VAL A 38 -1.69 -5.33 3.54
N ASP A 39 -2.01 -6.48 2.95
CA ASP A 39 -1.06 -7.59 2.78
C ASP A 39 0.17 -7.15 1.99
N THR A 40 -0.02 -6.22 1.04
CA THR A 40 1.02 -5.69 0.17
C THR A 40 1.21 -4.18 0.32
N ILE A 41 2.46 -3.74 0.26
CA ILE A 41 2.86 -2.35 0.32
C ILE A 41 3.67 -1.98 -0.92
N GLU A 42 3.38 -0.82 -1.50
CA GLU A 42 4.19 -0.25 -2.56
C GLU A 42 5.42 0.42 -1.96
N VAL A 43 6.60 -0.08 -2.31
CA VAL A 43 7.89 0.43 -1.83
C VAL A 43 8.70 1.00 -2.98
N PRO A 44 9.01 2.31 -2.98
CA PRO A 44 9.91 2.89 -3.97
C PRO A 44 11.33 2.38 -3.77
N VAL A 45 11.94 1.93 -4.88
CA VAL A 45 13.34 1.51 -4.93
C VAL A 45 14.18 2.63 -5.57
N GLN A 46 15.19 3.08 -4.84
CA GLN A 46 16.06 4.19 -5.19
C GLN A 46 17.50 3.75 -5.43
N ILE A 47 18.17 4.46 -6.33
CA ILE A 47 19.62 4.42 -6.48
C ILE A 47 20.18 5.81 -6.21
N ASN A 48 21.12 5.93 -5.27
CA ASN A 48 21.72 7.21 -4.88
C ASN A 48 20.65 8.30 -4.59
N GLY A 49 19.55 7.91 -3.94
CA GLY A 49 18.45 8.81 -3.58
C GLY A 49 17.48 9.17 -4.72
N LYS A 50 17.67 8.65 -5.94
CA LYS A 50 16.72 8.83 -7.06
C LYS A 50 15.88 7.57 -7.23
N THR A 51 14.55 7.70 -7.13
CA THR A 51 13.60 6.61 -7.39
C THR A 51 13.73 6.11 -8.83
N LYS A 52 13.86 4.79 -8.99
CA LYS A 52 14.03 4.13 -10.29
C LYS A 52 12.83 3.28 -10.69
N LEU A 53 12.15 2.71 -9.70
CA LEU A 53 10.92 1.94 -9.82
C LEU A 53 10.22 1.87 -8.46
N VAL A 54 9.02 1.31 -8.46
CA VAL A 54 8.23 0.96 -7.28
C VAL A 54 7.94 -0.54 -7.38
N ILE A 55 8.08 -1.27 -6.27
CA ILE A 55 7.77 -2.70 -6.18
C ILE A 55 6.74 -2.94 -5.11
N GLU A 56 5.89 -3.94 -5.30
CA GLU A 56 4.99 -4.42 -4.27
C GLU A 56 5.71 -5.47 -3.41
N LEU A 57 5.64 -5.30 -2.09
CA LEU A 57 6.23 -6.21 -1.11
C LEU A 57 5.20 -6.55 -0.05
N ASP A 58 5.36 -7.70 0.60
CA ASP A 58 4.54 -8.04 1.77
C ASP A 58 4.78 -7.01 2.90
N ALA A 59 3.72 -6.60 3.59
CA ALA A 59 3.82 -5.62 4.68
C ALA A 59 4.71 -6.08 5.85
N ASN A 60 4.92 -7.39 5.98
CA ASN A 60 5.73 -8.06 7.00
C ASN A 60 7.02 -8.65 6.42
N VAL A 61 7.40 -8.28 5.19
CA VAL A 61 8.66 -8.73 4.56
C VAL A 61 9.87 -8.42 5.45
N SER A 62 10.80 -9.37 5.54
CA SER A 62 12.06 -9.15 6.24
C SER A 62 12.90 -8.06 5.55
N LYS A 63 13.82 -7.46 6.29
CA LYS A 63 14.70 -6.42 5.73
C LYS A 63 15.56 -6.98 4.61
N GLU A 64 16.08 -8.19 4.81
CA GLU A 64 16.96 -8.88 3.89
C GLU A 64 16.22 -9.19 2.58
N ASP A 65 15.02 -9.76 2.68
CA ASP A 65 14.19 -10.11 1.51
C ASP A 65 13.73 -8.86 0.74
N ALA A 66 13.38 -7.79 1.45
CA ALA A 66 13.00 -6.52 0.82
C ALA A 66 14.15 -5.92 -0.01
N ILE A 67 15.37 -5.96 0.54
CA ILE A 67 16.56 -5.48 -0.16
C ILE A 67 16.88 -6.36 -1.37
N GLU A 68 16.77 -7.69 -1.22
CA GLU A 68 16.99 -8.63 -2.33
C GLU A 68 15.98 -8.41 -3.46
N ALA A 69 14.69 -8.29 -3.14
CA ALA A 69 13.64 -7.99 -4.11
C ALA A 69 13.89 -6.66 -4.83
N GLY A 70 14.31 -5.61 -4.09
CA GLY A 70 14.69 -4.32 -4.67
C GLY A 70 15.89 -4.42 -5.62
N LYS A 71 16.94 -5.17 -5.26
CA LYS A 71 18.10 -5.41 -6.12
C LYS A 71 17.75 -6.19 -7.38
N LYS A 72 16.97 -7.26 -7.23
CA LYS A 72 16.52 -8.10 -8.34
C LYS A 72 15.72 -7.26 -9.33
N ALA A 73 14.75 -6.49 -8.86
CA ALA A 73 13.94 -5.63 -9.73
C ALA A 73 14.78 -4.53 -10.42
N LEU A 74 15.79 -3.97 -9.75
CA LEU A 74 16.75 -3.06 -10.39
C LEU A 74 17.62 -3.73 -11.46
N THR A 75 18.01 -4.98 -11.22
CA THR A 75 18.84 -5.78 -12.14
C THR A 75 18.04 -6.18 -13.38
N GLU A 76 16.82 -6.66 -13.19
CA GLU A 76 15.87 -6.99 -14.28
C GLU A 76 15.51 -5.75 -15.11
N ALA A 77 15.39 -4.59 -14.47
CA ALA A 77 15.19 -3.33 -15.17
C ALA A 77 16.46 -2.80 -15.87
N GLY A 78 17.61 -3.45 -15.71
CA GLY A 78 18.90 -2.99 -16.25
C GLY A 78 19.37 -1.64 -15.68
N LYS A 79 18.94 -1.29 -14.46
CA LYS A 79 19.21 0.01 -13.82
C LYS A 79 20.28 -0.07 -12.74
N LEU A 80 20.73 -1.27 -12.38
CA LEU A 80 21.79 -1.50 -11.39
C LEU A 80 23.15 -1.52 -12.07
N GLU A 81 23.92 -0.45 -11.93
CA GLU A 81 25.28 -0.33 -12.45
C GLU A 81 26.22 0.14 -11.33
N GLY A 82 27.41 -0.47 -11.24
CA GLY A 82 28.45 -0.13 -10.26
C GLY A 82 28.50 -1.05 -9.03
N THR A 83 29.36 -0.69 -8.07
CA THR A 83 29.54 -1.49 -6.84
C THR A 83 28.61 -0.96 -5.75
N ILE A 84 27.88 -1.86 -5.09
CA ILE A 84 27.00 -1.49 -3.99
C ILE A 84 27.85 -1.11 -2.78
N ARG A 85 27.72 0.15 -2.33
CA ARG A 85 28.43 0.67 -1.16
C ARG A 85 27.59 0.61 0.12
N LYS A 86 26.27 0.76 -0.01
CA LYS A 86 25.35 0.78 1.14
C LYS A 86 23.93 0.41 0.73
N GLU A 87 23.26 -0.33 1.60
CA GLU A 87 21.87 -0.74 1.44
C GLU A 87 21.07 -0.21 2.61
N ILE A 88 20.00 0.51 2.32
CA ILE A 88 19.15 1.16 3.31
C ILE A 88 17.73 0.74 3.05
N TYR A 89 17.12 0.07 4.03
CA TYR A 89 15.70 -0.24 4.02
C TYR A 89 15.04 0.48 5.18
N VAL A 90 14.00 1.24 4.88
CA VAL A 90 13.08 1.78 5.87
C VAL A 90 11.75 1.05 5.68
N PRO A 91 11.33 0.23 6.64
CA PRO A 91 10.12 -0.56 6.54
C PRO A 91 8.91 0.28 6.13
N LYS A 92 8.14 -0.23 5.18
CA LYS A 92 6.92 0.43 4.65
C LYS A 92 7.13 1.82 4.06
N LYS A 93 8.39 2.19 3.74
CA LYS A 93 8.72 3.52 3.20
C LYS A 93 9.63 3.48 1.99
N ILE A 94 10.81 2.87 2.07
CA ILE A 94 11.81 3.00 1.00
C ILE A 94 12.90 1.93 1.03
N ILE A 95 13.38 1.55 -0.15
CA ILE A 95 14.62 0.82 -0.36
C ILE A 95 15.57 1.74 -1.13
N ASN A 96 16.71 2.09 -0.55
CA ASN A 96 17.73 2.90 -1.21
C ASN A 96 19.06 2.14 -1.28
N ILE A 97 19.55 1.99 -2.51
CA ILE A 97 20.81 1.35 -2.82
C ILE A 97 21.81 2.42 -3.25
N VAL A 98 22.88 2.56 -2.48
CA VAL A 98 23.97 3.48 -2.79
C VAL A 98 25.00 2.75 -3.63
N VAL A 99 25.23 3.23 -4.85
CA VAL A 99 26.21 2.68 -5.79
C VAL A 99 27.33 3.69 -6.03
N GLY A 100 28.54 3.21 -6.24
CA GLY A 100 29.68 4.01 -6.70
C GLY A 100 30.90 3.17 -6.98
#